data_AF-K3V1T1-F1
#
_entry.id   AF-K3V1T1-F1
#
_cell.length_a   1.000
_cell.length_b   1.000
_cell.length_c   1.000
_cell.angle_alpha   90.00
_cell.angle_beta   90.00
_cell.angle_gamma   90.00
#
_symmetry.space_group_name_H-M   'P 1'
#
loop_
_entity.id
_entity.type
_entity.pdbx_description
1 polymer ?
#
loop_
_entity_poly.entity_id
_entity_poly.type
_entity_poly.pdbx_seq_one_letter_code
_entity_poly.pdbx_strand_id
1 'polypeptide(L)'
;MASCANCGKEASQRCIGCIDVPEYLDGDSAGIFYCDHECQTTDWPNHKRRCNNLKRRKSLLRAAKLLKKTLLSYKEVIFDWDLTEIEPRDDALILKHDNRRPSWEKPINFPDHLTSVPEHKEAALMKRMALHALSILGPMTRALVKCLVCRLETVYVQIKNPPYPAIMDPPDAAIFDMMKPNVHTVVIGTLRGSGERWVIDITRCQFGLKGVLFPLDKYITETNCNVEWPASPYLHSEIYDQQEIIAVLGTPPPEPMADILRITRYRLHFAELVKECVDNSLIKGSDAEFDAKMEEFSQKVKTHMSLCQSF
;
A
#
# COMPACT_ATOMS: atom_id res chain seq x y z
N MET A 1 35.55 -2.66 -11.92
CA MET A 1 36.05 -2.04 -10.67
C MET A 1 35.37 -0.70 -10.50
N ALA A 2 34.89 -0.36 -9.31
CA ALA A 2 34.31 0.95 -9.05
C ALA A 2 35.40 1.94 -8.62
N SER A 3 35.22 3.22 -8.93
CA SER A 3 36.13 4.29 -8.51
C SER A 3 35.64 4.98 -7.24
N CYS A 4 36.57 5.31 -6.34
CA CYS A 4 36.33 6.11 -5.15
C CYS A 4 35.80 7.49 -5.56
N ALA A 5 34.63 7.87 -5.03
CA ALA A 5 34.00 9.15 -5.35
C ALA A 5 34.80 10.37 -4.90
N ASN A 6 35.71 10.21 -3.92
CA ASN A 6 36.59 11.27 -3.45
C ASN A 6 37.91 11.37 -4.25
N CYS A 7 38.65 10.26 -4.37
CA CYS A 7 40.03 10.27 -4.86
C CYS A 7 40.24 9.55 -6.21
N GLY A 8 39.21 8.94 -6.79
CA GLY A 8 39.27 8.26 -8.08
C GLY A 8 39.96 6.89 -8.10
N LYS A 9 40.62 6.47 -7.02
CA LYS A 9 41.27 5.15 -6.88
C LYS A 9 40.24 4.01 -6.91
N GLU A 10 40.70 2.78 -7.11
CA GLU A 10 39.84 1.60 -6.98
C GLU A 10 39.17 1.54 -5.60
N ALA A 11 37.87 1.26 -5.58
CA ALA A 11 37.04 1.24 -4.39
C ALA A 11 36.08 0.05 -4.40
N SER A 12 35.85 -0.51 -3.21
CA SER A 12 34.92 -1.61 -2.97
C SER A 12 33.91 -1.31 -1.86
N GLN A 13 34.18 -0.33 -0.99
CA GLN A 13 33.29 0.00 0.12
C GLN A 13 32.16 0.89 -0.37
N ARG A 14 30.91 0.45 -0.18
CA ARG A 14 29.71 1.21 -0.55
C ARG A 14 29.21 2.03 0.64
N CYS A 15 28.62 3.18 0.37
CA CYS A 15 27.94 3.94 1.42
C CYS A 15 26.76 3.12 1.98
N ILE A 16 26.89 2.61 3.21
CA ILE A 16 25.85 1.87 3.94
C ILE A 16 24.53 2.65 3.98
N GLY A 17 24.61 3.98 3.93
CA GLY A 17 23.46 4.84 3.99
C GLY A 17 22.53 4.75 2.79
N CYS A 18 23.06 4.67 1.57
CA CYS A 18 22.27 4.67 0.34
C CYS A 18 22.50 3.44 -0.53
N ILE A 19 23.08 2.39 0.05
CA ILE A 19 23.22 1.09 -0.60
C ILE A 19 21.84 0.46 -0.81
N ASP A 20 21.70 -0.27 -1.91
CA ASP A 20 20.51 -1.06 -2.26
C ASP A 20 19.22 -0.23 -2.25
N VAL A 21 19.33 1.00 -2.73
CA VAL A 21 18.17 1.84 -3.02
C VAL A 21 17.67 1.47 -4.41
N PRO A 22 16.37 1.20 -4.60
CA PRO A 22 15.83 0.83 -5.91
C PRO A 22 16.00 1.95 -6.94
N GLU A 23 16.13 1.54 -8.20
CA GLU A 23 16.21 2.44 -9.34
C GLU A 23 14.82 3.03 -9.63
N TYR A 24 14.60 4.29 -9.24
CA TYR A 24 13.42 5.04 -9.63
C TYR A 24 13.74 6.12 -10.65
N LEU A 25 14.90 6.74 -10.49
CA LEU A 25 15.53 7.66 -11.43
C LEU A 25 16.89 7.10 -11.84
N ASP A 26 17.32 7.44 -13.06
CA ASP A 26 18.60 6.99 -13.61
C ASP A 26 19.76 7.36 -12.67
N GLY A 27 20.51 6.34 -12.26
CA GLY A 27 21.67 6.44 -11.38
C GLY A 27 21.37 6.34 -9.88
N ASP A 28 20.13 6.08 -9.45
CA ASP A 28 19.79 5.87 -8.04
C ASP A 28 20.53 4.65 -7.43
N SER A 29 20.61 3.54 -8.17
CA SER A 29 21.18 2.24 -7.77
C SER A 29 22.68 2.10 -8.08
N ALA A 30 23.24 3.03 -8.84
CA ALA A 30 24.67 3.03 -9.18
C ALA A 30 25.55 2.97 -7.92
N GLY A 31 25.02 3.43 -6.78
CA GLY A 31 25.71 3.43 -5.50
C GLY A 31 26.91 4.39 -5.51
N ILE A 32 27.45 4.65 -4.33
CA ILE A 32 28.65 5.47 -4.18
C ILE A 32 29.69 4.64 -3.43
N PHE A 33 30.90 4.61 -4.00
CA PHE A 33 32.00 3.79 -3.53
C PHE A 33 33.13 4.66 -2.98
N TYR A 34 33.79 4.17 -1.95
CA TYR A 34 34.95 4.77 -1.32
C TYR A 34 36.02 3.71 -1.10
N CYS A 35 37.30 4.11 -1.11
CA CYS A 35 38.39 3.21 -0.74
C CYS A 35 38.43 2.98 0.79
N ASP A 36 38.00 3.98 1.57
CA ASP A 36 38.01 3.96 3.03
C ASP A 36 37.02 5.00 3.62
N HIS A 37 36.88 4.96 4.94
CA HIS A 37 36.04 5.87 5.72
C HIS A 37 36.53 7.33 5.66
N GLU A 38 37.84 7.57 5.47
CA GLU A 38 38.39 8.93 5.39
C GLU A 38 37.88 9.62 4.12
N CYS A 39 38.00 8.96 2.96
CA CYS A 39 37.45 9.44 1.70
C CYS A 39 35.94 9.67 1.76
N GLN A 40 35.19 8.79 2.44
CA GLN A 40 33.76 9.02 2.65
C GLN A 40 33.50 10.28 3.48
N THR A 41 34.27 10.51 4.53
CA THR A 41 34.13 11.67 5.41
C THR A 41 34.47 12.96 4.67
N THR A 42 35.52 12.96 3.85
CA THR A 42 35.92 14.09 3.01
C THR A 42 34.86 14.44 1.96
N ASP A 43 34.25 13.45 1.31
CA ASP A 43 33.20 13.66 0.30
C ASP A 43 31.81 13.93 0.92
N TRP A 44 31.65 13.74 2.24
CA TRP A 44 30.36 13.85 2.91
C TRP A 44 29.61 15.16 2.63
N PRO A 45 30.23 16.36 2.60
CA PRO A 45 29.53 17.60 2.26
C PRO A 45 28.82 17.54 0.90
N ASN A 46 29.39 16.87 -0.10
CA ASN A 46 28.81 16.71 -1.44
C ASN A 46 27.77 15.58 -1.46
N HIS A 47 28.06 14.47 -0.77
CA HIS A 47 27.24 13.27 -0.79
C HIS A 47 25.98 13.36 0.10
N LYS A 48 26.06 14.05 1.24
CA LYS A 48 25.07 14.03 2.34
C LYS A 48 23.63 14.28 1.87
N ARG A 49 23.42 15.28 1.01
CA ARG A 49 22.08 15.64 0.52
C ARG A 49 21.45 14.49 -0.26
N ARG A 50 22.20 13.94 -1.23
CA ARG A 50 21.77 12.80 -2.06
C ARG A 50 21.56 11.56 -1.20
N CYS A 51 22.50 11.24 -0.31
CA CYS A 51 22.40 10.12 0.62
C CYS A 51 21.10 10.16 1.44
N ASN A 52 20.79 11.32 2.05
CA ASN A 52 19.60 11.49 2.87
C ASN A 52 18.30 11.34 2.07
N ASN A 53 18.29 11.79 0.82
CA ASN A 53 17.13 11.65 -0.05
C ASN A 53 16.88 10.18 -0.41
N LEU A 54 17.93 9.47 -0.83
CA LEU A 54 17.87 8.03 -1.15
C LEU A 54 17.45 7.19 0.07
N LYS A 55 17.96 7.52 1.27
CA LYS A 55 17.49 6.92 2.55
C LYS A 55 15.99 7.07 2.74
N ARG A 56 15.46 8.28 2.53
CA ARG A 56 14.02 8.55 2.69
C ARG A 56 13.19 7.79 1.67
N ARG A 57 13.63 7.70 0.42
CA ARG A 57 12.98 6.88 -0.62
C ARG A 57 12.94 5.40 -0.21
N LYS A 58 14.06 4.84 0.28
CA LYS A 58 14.12 3.46 0.79
C LYS A 58 13.16 3.23 1.97
N SER A 59 13.15 4.12 2.96
CA SER A 59 12.21 4.04 4.08
C SER A 59 10.75 4.19 3.65
N LEU A 60 10.45 5.06 2.66
CA LEU A 60 9.11 5.22 2.13
C LEU A 60 8.64 3.96 1.40
N LEU A 61 9.53 3.30 0.65
CA LEU A 61 9.21 2.02 0.01
C LEU A 61 8.91 0.95 1.07
N ARG A 62 9.73 0.86 2.12
CA ARG A 62 9.50 -0.07 3.22
C ARG A 62 8.16 0.17 3.89
N ALA A 63 7.78 1.44 4.12
CA ALA A 63 6.46 1.79 4.62
C ALA A 63 5.35 1.29 3.67
N ALA A 64 5.46 1.57 2.37
CA ALA A 64 4.47 1.13 1.37
C ALA A 64 4.36 -0.40 1.28
N LYS A 65 5.49 -1.13 1.33
CA LYS A 65 5.50 -2.61 1.36
C LYS A 65 4.82 -3.16 2.60
N LEU A 66 5.15 -2.62 3.77
CA LEU A 66 4.55 -3.03 5.03
C LEU A 66 3.04 -2.74 5.03
N LEU A 67 2.60 -1.58 4.54
CA LEU A 67 1.18 -1.26 4.38
C LEU A 67 0.45 -2.27 3.50
N LYS A 68 1.02 -2.63 2.34
CA LYS A 68 0.45 -3.66 1.46
C LYS A 68 0.34 -5.01 2.16
N LYS A 69 1.44 -5.50 2.75
CA LYS A 69 1.46 -6.81 3.43
C LYS A 69 0.46 -6.87 4.59
N THR A 70 0.33 -5.79 5.35
CA THR A 70 -0.65 -5.66 6.43
C THR A 70 -2.08 -5.74 5.89
N LEU A 71 -2.40 -5.01 4.81
CA LEU A 71 -3.74 -5.06 4.22
C LEU A 71 -4.09 -6.44 3.67
N LEU A 72 -3.14 -7.11 3.01
CA LEU A 72 -3.29 -8.49 2.56
C LEU A 72 -3.58 -9.41 3.75
N SER A 73 -2.79 -9.32 4.82
CA SER A 73 -2.97 -10.12 6.04
C SER A 73 -4.33 -9.87 6.71
N TYR A 74 -4.76 -8.62 6.75
CA TYR A 74 -6.07 -8.24 7.25
C TYR A 74 -7.18 -8.87 6.39
N LYS A 75 -7.08 -8.77 5.06
CA LYS A 75 -8.09 -9.28 4.13
C LYS A 75 -8.10 -10.80 3.96
N GLU A 76 -7.00 -11.47 4.27
CA GLU A 76 -6.97 -12.94 4.33
C GLU A 76 -7.85 -13.48 5.46
N VAL A 77 -7.97 -12.73 6.57
CA VAL A 77 -8.81 -13.11 7.71
C VAL A 77 -10.21 -12.51 7.57
N ILE A 78 -10.30 -11.22 7.22
CA ILE A 78 -11.55 -10.48 7.08
C ILE A 78 -11.85 -10.32 5.59
N PHE A 79 -12.40 -11.36 4.98
CA PHE A 79 -12.82 -11.38 3.58
C PHE A 79 -14.34 -11.30 3.46
N ASP A 80 -14.82 -10.43 2.56
CA ASP A 80 -16.23 -10.06 2.48
C ASP A 80 -16.95 -10.72 1.30
N TRP A 81 -16.22 -11.44 0.44
CA TRP A 81 -16.76 -12.03 -0.79
C TRP A 81 -16.76 -13.55 -0.70
N ASP A 82 -17.90 -14.15 -1.05
CA ASP A 82 -18.02 -15.59 -1.21
C ASP A 82 -17.59 -16.01 -2.61
N LEU A 83 -16.28 -15.95 -2.83
CA LEU A 83 -15.71 -16.40 -4.09
C LEU A 83 -15.95 -17.90 -4.27
N THR A 84 -16.44 -18.27 -5.44
CA THR A 84 -16.65 -19.65 -5.87
C THR A 84 -15.57 -20.10 -6.86
N GLU A 85 -14.97 -19.15 -7.59
CA GLU A 85 -13.92 -19.42 -8.57
C GLU A 85 -13.03 -18.18 -8.80
N ILE A 86 -11.75 -18.43 -9.07
CA ILE A 86 -10.80 -17.43 -9.57
C ILE A 86 -10.32 -17.92 -10.93
N GLU A 87 -10.88 -17.37 -12.00
CA GLU A 87 -10.68 -17.82 -13.38
C GLU A 87 -9.75 -16.84 -14.12
N PRO A 88 -8.46 -17.17 -14.33
CA PRO A 88 -7.60 -16.38 -15.19
C PRO A 88 -8.01 -16.53 -16.66
N ARG A 89 -8.11 -15.41 -17.37
CA ARG A 89 -8.31 -15.35 -18.83
C ARG A 89 -7.12 -14.66 -19.48
N ASP A 90 -7.15 -14.46 -20.79
CA ASP A 90 -6.04 -13.81 -21.50
C ASP A 90 -5.91 -12.31 -21.16
N ASP A 91 -7.04 -11.65 -20.85
CA ASP A 91 -7.12 -10.20 -20.70
C ASP A 91 -7.54 -9.73 -19.30
N ALA A 92 -8.05 -10.63 -18.45
CA ALA A 92 -8.54 -10.29 -17.12
C ALA A 92 -8.52 -11.47 -16.15
N LEU A 93 -8.59 -11.18 -14.85
CA LEU A 93 -8.84 -12.16 -13.80
C LEU A 93 -10.32 -12.09 -13.39
N ILE A 94 -11.09 -13.14 -13.68
CA ILE A 94 -12.51 -13.19 -13.33
C ILE A 94 -12.68 -13.78 -11.93
N LEU A 95 -13.37 -13.04 -11.06
CA LEU A 95 -13.66 -13.40 -9.68
C LEU A 95 -15.14 -13.75 -9.58
N LYS A 96 -15.46 -15.05 -9.63
CA LYS A 96 -16.85 -15.50 -9.52
C LYS A 96 -17.26 -15.55 -8.07
N HIS A 97 -18.45 -15.04 -7.76
CA HIS A 97 -18.98 -15.00 -6.39
C HIS A 97 -20.45 -15.34 -6.32
N ASP A 98 -20.87 -15.87 -5.16
CA ASP A 98 -22.29 -16.02 -4.85
C ASP A 98 -22.85 -14.76 -4.19
N ASN A 99 -23.65 -13.99 -4.94
CA ASN A 99 -24.29 -12.77 -4.47
C ASN A 99 -25.52 -13.01 -3.59
N ARG A 100 -25.86 -14.27 -3.30
CA ARG A 100 -27.00 -14.63 -2.44
C ARG A 100 -26.67 -14.50 -0.96
N ARG A 101 -25.39 -14.46 -0.60
CA ARG A 101 -24.98 -14.29 0.78
C ARG A 101 -25.27 -12.87 1.25
N PRO A 102 -26.05 -12.69 2.33
CA PRO A 102 -26.28 -11.37 2.88
C PRO A 102 -25.00 -10.74 3.43
N SER A 103 -24.80 -9.45 3.19
CA SER A 103 -23.58 -8.74 3.64
C SER A 103 -23.39 -8.79 5.15
N TRP A 104 -24.45 -8.93 5.93
CA TRP A 104 -24.42 -9.00 7.40
C TRP A 104 -23.95 -10.33 7.98
N GLU A 105 -23.63 -11.34 7.16
CA GLU A 105 -22.98 -12.57 7.64
C GLU A 105 -21.50 -12.37 7.93
N LYS A 106 -20.96 -13.02 8.98
CA LYS A 106 -19.60 -12.77 9.48
C LYS A 106 -18.55 -12.87 8.36
N PRO A 107 -17.53 -11.98 8.30
CA PRO A 107 -16.46 -12.12 7.32
C PRO A 107 -15.84 -13.51 7.37
N ILE A 108 -15.52 -14.06 6.19
CA ILE A 108 -14.88 -15.37 6.05
C ILE A 108 -13.37 -15.20 5.86
N ASN A 109 -12.62 -16.28 6.02
CA ASN A 109 -11.25 -16.31 5.55
C ASN A 109 -11.23 -16.33 4.01
N PHE A 110 -10.18 -15.78 3.42
CA PHE A 110 -9.97 -15.90 1.99
C PHE A 110 -9.88 -17.39 1.58
N PRO A 111 -10.59 -17.82 0.53
CA PRO A 111 -10.60 -19.21 0.10
C PRO A 111 -9.32 -19.57 -0.67
N ASP A 112 -8.24 -19.83 0.07
CA ASP A 112 -6.89 -20.11 -0.46
C ASP A 112 -6.85 -21.25 -1.49
N HIS A 113 -7.81 -22.18 -1.44
CA HIS A 113 -7.89 -23.29 -2.39
C HIS A 113 -8.28 -22.88 -3.81
N LEU A 114 -8.83 -21.67 -4.01
CA LEU A 114 -9.24 -21.19 -5.34
C LEU A 114 -8.08 -20.75 -6.23
N THR A 115 -6.91 -20.46 -5.66
CA THR A 115 -5.72 -20.14 -6.46
C THR A 115 -4.42 -20.38 -5.70
N SER A 116 -3.45 -20.98 -6.38
CA SER A 116 -2.07 -21.08 -5.90
C SER A 116 -1.15 -19.98 -6.45
N VAL A 117 -1.66 -19.13 -7.36
CA VAL A 117 -0.89 -18.05 -7.99
C VAL A 117 -0.92 -16.81 -7.09
N PRO A 118 0.22 -16.37 -6.52
CA PRO A 118 0.25 -15.25 -5.58
C PRO A 118 -0.35 -13.97 -6.14
N GLU A 119 -0.09 -13.66 -7.41
CA GLU A 119 -0.61 -12.46 -8.08
C GLU A 119 -2.14 -12.47 -8.18
N HIS A 120 -2.75 -13.63 -8.45
CA HIS A 120 -4.20 -13.76 -8.52
C HIS A 120 -4.83 -13.58 -7.14
N LYS A 121 -4.22 -14.19 -6.11
CA LYS A 121 -4.63 -13.99 -4.71
C LYS A 121 -4.56 -12.53 -4.29
N GLU A 122 -3.44 -11.85 -4.57
CA GLU A 122 -3.30 -10.43 -4.26
C GLU A 122 -4.33 -9.56 -5.00
N ALA A 123 -4.57 -9.83 -6.29
CA ALA A 123 -5.56 -9.10 -7.07
C ALA A 123 -6.98 -9.30 -6.52
N ALA A 124 -7.34 -10.53 -6.13
CA ALA A 124 -8.62 -10.85 -5.51
C ALA A 124 -8.80 -10.18 -4.14
N LEU A 125 -7.79 -10.23 -3.28
CA LEU A 125 -7.82 -9.59 -1.95
C LEU A 125 -7.91 -8.06 -2.02
N MET A 126 -7.30 -7.44 -3.05
CA MET A 126 -7.23 -5.98 -3.19
C MET A 126 -8.35 -5.40 -4.05
N LYS A 127 -9.17 -6.22 -4.70
CA LYS A 127 -10.29 -5.75 -5.53
C LYS A 127 -11.20 -4.84 -4.69
N ARG A 128 -11.41 -3.62 -5.17
CA ARG A 128 -12.25 -2.58 -4.52
C ARG A 128 -11.77 -2.13 -3.13
N MET A 129 -10.52 -2.40 -2.78
CA MET A 129 -9.98 -1.98 -1.48
C MET A 129 -9.38 -0.57 -1.48
N ALA A 130 -9.28 0.11 -2.62
CA ALA A 130 -8.56 1.39 -2.73
C ALA A 130 -9.06 2.46 -1.74
N LEU A 131 -10.38 2.67 -1.66
CA LEU A 131 -10.98 3.64 -0.74
C LEU A 131 -10.92 3.14 0.72
N HIS A 132 -11.33 1.90 0.96
CA HIS A 132 -11.34 1.31 2.31
C HIS A 132 -9.94 1.24 2.94
N ALA A 133 -8.89 1.02 2.14
CA ALA A 133 -7.51 0.99 2.59
C ALA A 133 -7.07 2.31 3.23
N LEU A 134 -7.62 3.45 2.77
CA LEU A 134 -7.30 4.76 3.34
C LEU A 134 -7.73 4.84 4.81
N SER A 135 -8.92 4.30 5.12
CA SER A 135 -9.45 4.24 6.47
C SER A 135 -8.79 3.15 7.29
N ILE A 136 -8.78 1.90 6.82
CA ILE A 136 -8.20 0.75 7.54
C ILE A 136 -6.74 1.03 7.94
N LEU A 137 -5.94 1.58 7.03
CA LEU A 137 -4.52 1.85 7.27
C LEU A 137 -4.20 3.31 7.61
N GLY A 138 -5.21 4.15 7.82
CA GLY A 138 -5.05 5.59 8.02
C GLY A 138 -4.03 5.95 9.11
N PRO A 139 -4.25 5.49 10.35
CA PRO A 139 -3.32 5.71 11.46
C PRO A 139 -1.93 5.12 11.19
N MET A 140 -1.87 3.89 10.67
CA MET A 140 -0.62 3.18 10.37
C MET A 140 0.23 3.95 9.35
N THR A 141 -0.40 4.41 8.26
CA THR A 141 0.24 5.20 7.21
C THR A 141 0.86 6.45 7.81
N ARG A 142 0.08 7.23 8.57
CA ARG A 142 0.56 8.46 9.21
C ARG A 142 1.71 8.20 10.19
N ALA A 143 1.64 7.12 10.98
CA ALA A 143 2.68 6.75 11.92
C ALA A 143 4.01 6.51 11.18
N LEU A 144 4.02 5.61 10.19
CA LEU A 144 5.21 5.17 9.46
C LEU A 144 5.89 6.29 8.66
N VAL A 145 5.12 7.22 8.10
CA VAL A 145 5.66 8.25 7.20
C VAL A 145 5.87 9.61 7.88
N LYS A 146 5.52 9.75 9.17
CA LYS A 146 5.56 11.02 9.93
C LYS A 146 6.84 11.84 9.75
N CYS A 147 7.99 11.16 9.71
CA CYS A 147 9.30 11.80 9.59
C CYS A 147 9.85 11.81 8.15
N LEU A 148 9.19 11.13 7.22
CA LEU A 148 9.63 10.97 5.84
C LEU A 148 9.02 12.02 4.92
N VAL A 149 7.74 12.31 5.11
CA VAL A 149 6.97 13.25 4.28
C VAL A 149 6.60 14.51 5.06
N CYS A 150 6.43 15.62 4.35
CA CYS A 150 5.89 16.86 4.90
C CYS A 150 4.41 17.07 4.55
N ARG A 151 3.90 16.39 3.53
CA ARG A 151 2.51 16.45 3.10
C ARG A 151 2.04 15.08 2.63
N LEU A 152 0.83 14.70 3.03
CA LEU A 152 0.11 13.53 2.53
C LEU A 152 -1.22 13.98 1.94
N GLU A 153 -1.51 13.49 0.75
CA GLU A 153 -2.71 13.81 -0.01
C GLU A 153 -3.37 12.52 -0.52
N THR A 154 -4.65 12.58 -0.78
CA THR A 154 -5.42 11.56 -1.51
C THR A 154 -5.88 12.13 -2.82
N VAL A 155 -5.80 11.32 -3.87
CA VAL A 155 -6.20 11.72 -5.23
C VAL A 155 -7.01 10.61 -5.85
N TYR A 156 -8.10 10.97 -6.51
CA TYR A 156 -8.88 10.07 -7.33
C TYR A 156 -8.39 10.16 -8.76
N VAL A 157 -8.02 9.00 -9.29
CA VAL A 157 -7.51 8.85 -10.65
C VAL A 157 -8.37 7.84 -11.40
N GLN A 158 -8.43 7.97 -12.72
CA GLN A 158 -8.98 6.94 -13.58
C GLN A 158 -7.83 6.27 -14.32
N ILE A 159 -7.60 4.98 -14.06
CA ILE A 159 -6.58 4.19 -14.78
C ILE A 159 -7.13 3.81 -16.15
N LYS A 160 -6.36 4.06 -17.21
CA LYS A 160 -6.76 3.74 -18.58
C LYS A 160 -6.18 2.39 -19.00
N ASN A 161 -7.02 1.56 -19.61
CA ASN A 161 -6.64 0.27 -20.19
C ASN A 161 -5.74 -0.55 -19.25
N PRO A 162 -6.22 -0.90 -18.04
CA PRO A 162 -5.43 -1.71 -17.13
C PRO A 162 -5.01 -3.01 -17.83
N PRO A 163 -3.76 -3.46 -17.69
CA PRO A 163 -3.23 -4.58 -18.46
C PRO A 163 -3.90 -5.91 -18.12
N TYR A 164 -4.34 -6.10 -16.88
CA TYR A 164 -4.95 -7.35 -16.43
C TYR A 164 -5.87 -7.11 -15.22
N PRO A 165 -7.05 -6.49 -15.40
CA PRO A 165 -7.95 -6.15 -14.31
C PRO A 165 -8.60 -7.39 -13.68
N ALA A 166 -8.77 -7.34 -12.36
CA ALA A 166 -9.67 -8.22 -11.63
C ALA A 166 -11.11 -7.73 -11.79
N ILE A 167 -12.02 -8.62 -12.21
CA ILE A 167 -13.42 -8.31 -12.53
C ILE A 167 -14.32 -9.24 -11.70
N MET A 168 -15.34 -8.68 -11.04
CA MET A 168 -16.34 -9.47 -10.33
C MET A 168 -17.39 -10.01 -11.31
N ASP A 169 -17.77 -11.28 -11.17
CA ASP A 169 -18.81 -11.93 -11.98
C ASP A 169 -19.80 -12.72 -11.09
N PRO A 170 -21.10 -12.35 -11.04
CA PRO A 170 -21.70 -11.21 -11.72
C PRO A 170 -21.16 -9.87 -11.20
N PRO A 171 -21.34 -8.76 -11.95
CA PRO A 171 -21.09 -7.43 -11.41
C PRO A 171 -21.84 -7.23 -10.09
N ASP A 172 -21.20 -6.56 -9.15
CA ASP A 172 -21.80 -6.30 -7.85
C ASP A 172 -22.79 -5.12 -7.96
N ALA A 173 -23.91 -5.19 -7.26
CA ALA A 173 -24.95 -4.15 -7.31
C ALA A 173 -24.60 -2.89 -6.53
N ALA A 174 -23.45 -2.84 -5.85
CA ALA A 174 -23.04 -1.67 -5.09
C ALA A 174 -22.81 -0.44 -5.98
N ILE A 175 -23.03 0.75 -5.39
CA ILE A 175 -22.81 2.09 -5.97
C ILE A 175 -21.47 2.22 -6.73
N PHE A 176 -20.44 1.46 -6.35
CA PHE A 176 -19.13 1.49 -7.00
C PHE A 176 -19.13 0.93 -8.43
N ASP A 177 -20.01 -0.01 -8.76
CA ASP A 177 -20.18 -0.50 -10.14
C ASP A 177 -21.02 0.49 -10.99
N MET A 178 -21.66 1.48 -10.34
CA MET A 178 -22.24 2.65 -11.01
C MET A 178 -21.22 3.78 -11.22
N MET A 179 -20.03 3.73 -10.59
CA MET A 179 -18.96 4.68 -10.86
C MET A 179 -18.31 4.37 -12.21
N LYS A 180 -17.66 5.38 -12.81
CA LYS A 180 -16.90 5.17 -14.05
C LYS A 180 -15.92 3.99 -13.84
N PRO A 181 -15.79 3.09 -14.83
CA PRO A 181 -14.82 2.00 -14.76
C PRO A 181 -13.41 2.53 -14.46
N ASN A 182 -12.67 1.77 -13.65
CA ASN A 182 -11.27 2.01 -13.29
C ASN A 182 -10.99 3.30 -12.51
N VAL A 183 -12.00 3.92 -11.89
CA VAL A 183 -11.77 4.93 -10.86
C VAL A 183 -11.07 4.28 -9.67
N HIS A 184 -10.00 4.91 -9.22
CA HIS A 184 -9.07 4.42 -8.22
C HIS A 184 -8.63 5.57 -7.32
N THR A 185 -8.31 5.27 -6.07
CA THR A 185 -7.81 6.27 -5.12
C THR A 185 -6.38 5.94 -4.73
N VAL A 186 -5.50 6.93 -4.79
CA VAL A 186 -4.08 6.79 -4.44
C VAL A 186 -3.66 7.81 -3.39
N VAL A 187 -2.58 7.51 -2.68
CA VAL A 187 -1.98 8.42 -1.69
C VAL A 187 -0.73 9.06 -2.30
N ILE A 188 -0.60 10.38 -2.18
CA ILE A 188 0.60 11.12 -2.58
C ILE A 188 1.35 11.59 -1.33
N GLY A 189 2.60 11.18 -1.20
CA GLY A 189 3.54 11.68 -0.20
C GLY A 189 4.52 12.68 -0.81
N THR A 190 4.62 13.86 -0.22
CA THR A 190 5.68 14.83 -0.56
C THR A 190 6.85 14.65 0.39
N LEU A 191 8.01 14.21 -0.12
CA LEU A 191 9.20 13.93 0.68
C LEU A 191 9.75 15.20 1.34
N ARG A 192 10.08 15.07 2.63
CA ARG A 192 10.68 16.14 3.41
C ARG A 192 12.09 16.45 2.91
N GLY A 193 12.35 17.72 2.63
CA GLY A 193 13.66 18.26 2.28
C GLY A 193 14.00 18.22 0.78
N SER A 194 13.38 17.33 -0.01
CA SER A 194 13.52 17.33 -1.48
C SER A 194 12.29 17.87 -2.19
N GLY A 195 11.09 17.76 -1.59
CA GLY A 195 9.83 18.15 -2.23
C GLY A 195 9.34 17.17 -3.29
N GLU A 196 10.03 16.03 -3.47
CA GLU A 196 9.63 15.00 -4.43
C GLU A 196 8.26 14.43 -4.09
N ARG A 197 7.44 14.21 -5.10
CA ARG A 197 6.09 13.65 -4.96
C ARG A 197 6.08 12.20 -5.37
N TRP A 198 5.56 11.36 -4.48
CA TRP A 198 5.55 9.91 -4.63
C TRP A 198 4.14 9.37 -4.44
N VAL A 199 3.71 8.51 -5.36
CA VAL A 199 2.45 7.78 -5.27
C VAL A 199 2.69 6.48 -4.49
N ILE A 200 1.98 6.35 -3.36
CA ILE A 200 1.82 5.12 -2.61
C ILE A 200 0.50 4.50 -3.08
N ASP A 201 0.60 3.40 -3.80
CA ASP A 201 -0.55 2.68 -4.33
C ASP A 201 -0.31 1.18 -4.13
N ILE A 202 -0.86 0.70 -3.01
CA ILE A 202 -0.72 -0.66 -2.49
C ILE A 202 -1.78 -1.62 -3.05
N THR A 203 -2.80 -1.11 -3.74
CA THR A 203 -3.96 -1.86 -4.25
C THR A 203 -3.94 -1.99 -5.78
N ARG A 204 -2.95 -1.44 -6.49
CA ARG A 204 -2.87 -1.50 -7.96
C ARG A 204 -2.88 -2.92 -8.56
N CYS A 205 -2.53 -3.95 -7.78
CA CYS A 205 -2.49 -5.32 -8.28
C CYS A 205 -3.87 -5.80 -8.75
N GLN A 206 -4.96 -5.16 -8.31
CA GLN A 206 -6.30 -5.35 -8.88
C GLN A 206 -6.39 -4.99 -10.38
N PHE A 207 -5.39 -4.31 -10.93
CA PHE A 207 -5.28 -3.94 -12.36
C PHE A 207 -4.17 -4.72 -13.08
N GLY A 208 -3.53 -5.70 -12.44
CA GLY A 208 -2.40 -6.43 -13.00
C GLY A 208 -1.07 -5.70 -12.94
N LEU A 209 -1.03 -4.53 -12.30
CA LEU A 209 0.18 -3.72 -12.17
C LEU A 209 1.00 -4.16 -10.94
N LYS A 210 2.34 -4.06 -11.03
CA LYS A 210 3.28 -4.46 -9.96
C LYS A 210 3.85 -3.24 -9.21
N GLY A 211 4.38 -3.48 -8.00
CA GLY A 211 5.01 -2.46 -7.16
C GLY A 211 4.01 -1.67 -6.28
N VAL A 212 4.56 -0.86 -5.37
CA VAL A 212 3.76 -0.12 -4.37
C VAL A 212 4.10 1.37 -4.24
N LEU A 213 5.25 1.81 -4.76
CA LEU A 213 5.76 3.17 -4.61
C LEU A 213 6.37 3.68 -5.92
N PHE A 214 5.96 4.86 -6.37
CA PHE A 214 6.32 5.40 -7.69
C PHE A 214 6.55 6.90 -7.61
N PRO A 215 7.54 7.47 -8.34
CA PRO A 215 7.54 8.89 -8.64
C PRO A 215 6.22 9.28 -9.33
N LEU A 216 5.66 10.44 -8.99
CA LEU A 216 4.35 10.85 -9.50
C LEU A 216 4.29 10.85 -11.04
N ASP A 217 5.29 11.42 -11.71
CA ASP A 217 5.31 11.52 -13.17
C ASP A 217 5.41 10.14 -13.84
N LYS A 218 6.19 9.24 -13.23
CA LYS A 218 6.29 7.84 -13.69
C LYS A 218 4.97 7.11 -13.53
N TYR A 219 4.28 7.28 -12.40
CA TYR A 219 2.97 6.69 -12.17
C TYR A 219 1.95 7.16 -13.23
N ILE A 220 1.87 8.46 -13.49
CA ILE A 220 0.96 9.04 -14.49
C ILE A 220 1.27 8.49 -15.88
N THR A 221 2.55 8.41 -16.24
CA THR A 221 2.99 7.91 -17.55
C THR A 221 2.67 6.43 -17.73
N GLU A 222 3.00 5.58 -16.75
CA GLU A 222 2.80 4.13 -16.84
C GLU A 222 1.32 3.73 -16.80
N THR A 223 0.49 4.47 -16.06
CA THR A 223 -0.95 4.16 -15.92
C THR A 223 -1.83 4.93 -16.91
N ASN A 224 -1.25 5.90 -17.62
CA ASN A 224 -1.94 6.86 -18.49
C ASN A 224 -3.19 7.46 -17.82
N CYS A 225 -3.12 7.70 -16.50
CA CYS A 225 -4.28 8.04 -15.70
C CYS A 225 -4.69 9.51 -15.84
N ASN A 226 -5.97 9.77 -15.66
CA ASN A 226 -6.49 11.13 -15.49
C ASN A 226 -6.78 11.39 -14.02
N VAL A 227 -6.56 12.62 -13.55
CA VAL A 227 -7.04 13.05 -12.23
C VAL A 227 -8.52 13.39 -12.36
N GLU A 228 -9.38 12.68 -11.64
CA GLU A 228 -10.84 12.93 -11.65
C GLU A 228 -11.21 14.04 -10.66
N TRP A 229 -10.58 14.07 -9.48
CA TRP A 229 -10.88 15.06 -8.43
C TRP A 229 -9.62 15.73 -7.86
N PRO A 230 -9.74 16.99 -7.36
CA PRO A 230 -8.65 17.67 -6.71
C PRO A 230 -8.06 16.87 -5.54
N ALA A 231 -6.76 17.01 -5.32
CA ALA A 231 -6.08 16.40 -4.20
C ALA A 231 -6.67 16.90 -2.87
N SER A 232 -6.96 15.98 -1.96
CA SER A 232 -7.49 16.27 -0.63
C SER A 232 -6.50 15.84 0.45
N PRO A 233 -6.37 16.56 1.58
CA PRO A 233 -5.49 16.16 2.68
C PRO A 233 -5.77 14.73 3.17
N TYR A 234 -4.73 13.94 3.43
CA TYR A 234 -4.88 12.60 3.99
C TYR A 234 -5.17 12.68 5.50
N LEU A 235 -6.45 12.65 5.87
CA LEU A 235 -6.89 12.73 7.28
C LEU A 235 -7.72 11.52 7.74
N HIS A 236 -7.77 10.47 6.93
CA HIS A 236 -8.62 9.28 7.13
C HIS A 236 -8.39 8.62 8.49
N SER A 237 -9.42 8.65 9.34
CA SER A 237 -9.56 7.77 10.50
C SER A 237 -9.99 6.37 10.05
N GLU A 238 -9.97 5.44 10.99
CA GLU A 238 -10.32 4.03 10.85
C GLU A 238 -11.75 3.82 10.31
N ILE A 239 -12.61 4.81 10.47
CA ILE A 239 -14.02 4.79 10.08
C ILE A 239 -14.41 5.96 9.16
N TYR A 240 -13.43 6.66 8.59
CA TYR A 240 -13.67 7.90 7.83
C TYR A 240 -14.61 7.72 6.63
N ASP A 241 -14.39 6.69 5.81
CA ASP A 241 -15.27 6.35 4.68
C ASP A 241 -16.72 6.11 5.11
N GLN A 242 -16.95 5.41 6.22
CA GLN A 242 -18.28 5.18 6.78
C GLN A 242 -18.94 6.48 7.25
N GLN A 243 -18.16 7.37 7.89
CA GLN A 243 -18.62 8.68 8.33
C GLN A 243 -19.01 9.58 7.15
N GLU A 244 -18.19 9.62 6.09
CA GLU A 244 -18.46 10.37 4.87
C GLU A 244 -19.72 9.85 4.16
N ILE A 245 -19.86 8.52 4.02
CA ILE A 245 -21.05 7.91 3.40
C ILE A 245 -22.32 8.29 4.16
N ILE A 246 -22.32 8.20 5.50
CA ILE A 246 -23.48 8.57 6.34
C ILE A 246 -23.74 10.08 6.26
N ALA A 247 -22.71 10.91 6.22
CA ALA A 247 -22.86 12.36 6.10
C ALA A 247 -23.49 12.77 4.76
N VAL A 248 -23.15 12.07 3.67
CA VAL A 248 -23.64 12.40 2.32
C VAL A 248 -25.00 11.77 2.03
N LEU A 249 -25.20 10.50 2.37
CA LEU A 249 -26.40 9.74 2.02
C LEU A 249 -27.45 9.71 3.15
N GLY A 250 -27.10 10.21 4.33
CA GLY A 250 -27.94 10.14 5.53
C GLY A 250 -27.81 8.80 6.25
N THR A 251 -28.57 8.68 7.35
CA THR A 251 -28.57 7.47 8.18
C THR A 251 -29.17 6.29 7.40
N PRO A 252 -28.42 5.19 7.22
CA PRO A 252 -28.94 4.02 6.54
C PRO A 252 -30.05 3.31 7.36
N PRO A 253 -30.86 2.46 6.71
CA PRO A 253 -31.80 1.58 7.40
C PRO A 253 -31.09 0.67 8.44
N PRO A 254 -31.85 0.05 9.38
CA PRO A 254 -31.28 -0.72 10.48
C PRO A 254 -30.31 -1.84 10.07
N GLU A 255 -30.61 -2.56 9.00
CA GLU A 255 -29.79 -3.69 8.53
C GLU A 255 -28.41 -3.24 8.00
N PRO A 256 -28.30 -2.33 7.01
CA PRO A 256 -27.00 -1.78 6.61
C PRO A 256 -26.27 -1.04 7.75
N MET A 257 -27.01 -0.41 8.67
CA MET A 257 -26.41 0.20 9.86
C MET A 257 -25.74 -0.84 10.76
N ALA A 258 -26.38 -1.99 11.00
CA ALA A 258 -25.80 -3.07 11.78
C ALA A 258 -24.49 -3.60 11.15
N ASP A 259 -24.45 -3.69 9.82
CA ASP A 259 -23.25 -4.07 9.08
C ASP A 259 -22.12 -3.05 9.23
N ILE A 260 -22.43 -1.75 9.06
CA ILE A 260 -21.47 -0.65 9.31
C ILE A 260 -20.88 -0.74 10.72
N LEU A 261 -21.73 -0.90 11.75
CA LEU A 261 -21.28 -0.99 13.14
C LEU A 261 -20.38 -2.22 13.38
N ARG A 262 -20.65 -3.33 12.69
CA ARG A 262 -19.82 -4.53 12.76
C ARG A 262 -18.46 -4.32 12.10
N ILE A 263 -18.43 -3.75 10.89
CA ILE A 263 -17.17 -3.38 10.20
C ILE A 263 -16.37 -2.41 11.06
N THR A 264 -17.03 -1.43 11.68
CA THR A 264 -16.40 -0.50 12.64
C THR A 264 -15.69 -1.23 13.76
N ARG A 265 -16.31 -2.27 14.36
CA ARG A 265 -15.65 -3.06 15.41
C ARG A 265 -14.36 -3.73 14.91
N TYR A 266 -14.38 -4.36 13.73
CA TYR A 266 -13.17 -4.99 13.17
C TYR A 266 -12.05 -3.96 12.94
N ARG A 267 -12.40 -2.76 12.45
CA ARG A 267 -11.41 -1.72 12.18
C ARG A 267 -10.84 -1.11 13.46
N LEU A 268 -11.67 -0.87 14.47
CA LEU A 268 -11.20 -0.40 15.78
C LEU A 268 -10.33 -1.44 16.48
N HIS A 269 -10.70 -2.72 16.41
CA HIS A 269 -9.87 -3.82 16.91
C HIS A 269 -8.49 -3.86 16.23
N PHE A 270 -8.44 -3.70 14.91
CA PHE A 270 -7.17 -3.58 14.18
C PHE A 270 -6.38 -2.33 14.60
N ALA A 271 -7.05 -1.21 14.83
CA ALA A 271 -6.44 0.05 15.23
C ALA A 271 -5.69 -0.06 16.57
N GLU A 272 -6.21 -0.87 17.50
CA GLU A 272 -5.55 -1.14 18.78
C GLU A 272 -4.19 -1.78 18.58
N LEU A 273 -4.10 -2.81 17.72
CA LEU A 273 -2.83 -3.43 17.36
C LEU A 273 -1.87 -2.42 16.71
N VAL A 274 -2.37 -1.59 15.80
CA VAL A 274 -1.56 -0.54 15.15
C VAL A 274 -0.99 0.42 16.20
N LYS A 275 -1.81 0.86 17.15
CA LYS A 275 -1.40 1.79 18.21
C LYS A 275 -0.33 1.19 19.12
N GLU A 276 -0.42 -0.11 19.40
CA GLU A 276 0.54 -0.82 20.26
C GLU A 276 1.87 -1.08 19.55
N CYS A 277 1.82 -1.50 18.28
CA CYS A 277 2.98 -2.11 17.62
C CYS A 277 3.63 -1.25 16.53
N VAL A 278 2.96 -0.23 16.00
CA VAL A 278 3.46 0.49 14.81
C VAL A 278 4.19 1.77 15.18
N ASP A 279 5.48 1.80 14.85
CA ASP A 279 6.29 3.01 14.79
C ASP A 279 7.31 2.97 13.64
N ASN A 280 8.12 4.03 13.53
CA ASN A 280 9.12 4.17 12.46
C ASN A 280 10.29 3.18 12.56
N SER A 281 10.44 2.43 13.66
CA SER A 281 11.46 1.39 13.80
C SER A 281 11.18 0.17 12.92
N LEU A 282 9.91 -0.07 12.56
CA LEU A 282 9.49 -1.15 11.67
C LEU A 282 10.06 -1.03 10.26
N ILE A 283 10.37 0.19 9.81
CA ILE A 283 10.90 0.47 8.46
C ILE A 283 12.40 0.76 8.44
N LYS A 284 13.09 0.56 9.57
CA LYS A 284 14.54 0.73 9.74
C LYS A 284 15.24 -0.63 9.85
N GLY A 285 16.57 -0.59 9.66
CA GLY A 285 17.43 -1.77 9.74
C GLY A 285 17.98 -2.19 8.38
N SER A 286 18.67 -3.32 8.34
CA SER A 286 19.04 -4.02 7.10
C SER A 286 17.81 -4.50 6.34
N ASP A 287 17.97 -4.95 5.09
CA ASP A 287 16.84 -5.47 4.32
C ASP A 287 16.31 -6.79 4.92
N ALA A 288 17.19 -7.67 5.40
CA ALA A 288 16.80 -8.89 6.11
C ALA A 288 16.04 -8.61 7.43
N GLU A 289 16.48 -7.62 8.21
CA GLU A 289 15.77 -7.20 9.43
C GLU A 289 14.39 -6.63 9.11
N PHE A 290 14.27 -5.86 8.03
CA PHE A 290 12.98 -5.31 7.59
C PHE A 290 12.03 -6.44 7.16
N ASP A 291 12.51 -7.39 6.35
CA ASP A 291 11.69 -8.50 5.87
C ASP A 291 11.20 -9.37 7.05
N ALA A 292 12.07 -9.67 8.02
CA ALA A 292 11.69 -10.41 9.23
C ALA A 292 10.61 -9.68 10.04
N LYS A 293 10.77 -8.36 10.28
CA LYS A 293 9.75 -7.55 10.99
C LYS A 293 8.43 -7.52 10.23
N MET A 294 8.47 -7.45 8.91
CA MET A 294 7.27 -7.41 8.06
C MET A 294 6.50 -8.73 8.15
N GLU A 295 7.18 -9.88 8.11
CA GLU A 295 6.53 -11.19 8.27
C GLU A 295 6.02 -11.41 9.70
N GLU A 296 6.79 -11.00 10.72
CA GLU A 296 6.34 -11.07 12.12
C GLU A 296 5.07 -10.24 12.34
N PHE A 297 5.06 -8.99 11.84
CA PHE A 297 3.90 -8.12 11.95
C PHE A 297 2.71 -8.67 11.15
N SER A 298 2.94 -9.20 9.94
CA SER A 298 1.91 -9.88 9.14
C SER A 298 1.23 -11.00 9.93
N GLN A 299 2.02 -11.85 10.60
CA GLN A 299 1.47 -12.95 11.40
C GLN A 299 0.70 -12.42 12.63
N LYS A 300 1.20 -11.38 13.30
CA LYS A 300 0.49 -10.71 14.41
C LYS A 300 -0.86 -10.17 13.97
N VAL A 301 -0.94 -9.54 12.79
CA VAL A 301 -2.20 -9.04 12.22
C VAL A 301 -3.19 -10.19 12.05
N LYS A 302 -2.78 -11.30 11.44
CA LYS A 302 -3.66 -12.46 11.23
C LYS A 302 -4.21 -12.99 12.56
N THR A 303 -3.32 -13.28 13.51
CA THR A 303 -3.69 -13.79 14.84
C THR A 303 -4.64 -12.83 15.56
N HIS A 304 -4.32 -11.53 15.58
CA HIS A 304 -5.13 -10.51 16.23
C HIS A 304 -6.53 -10.42 15.63
N MET A 305 -6.63 -10.44 14.29
CA MET A 305 -7.91 -10.33 13.60
C MET A 305 -8.76 -11.60 13.73
N SER A 306 -8.15 -12.79 13.78
CA SER A 306 -8.88 -14.05 13.99
C SER A 306 -9.59 -14.11 15.34
N LEU A 307 -9.03 -13.47 16.39
CA LEU A 307 -9.69 -13.36 17.68
C LEU A 307 -11.00 -12.57 17.59
N CYS A 308 -11.10 -11.60 16.67
CA CYS A 308 -12.28 -10.77 16.50
C CYS A 308 -13.45 -11.50 15.83
N GLN A 309 -13.18 -12.57 15.07
CA GLN A 309 -14.23 -13.40 14.44
C GLN A 309 -14.93 -14.35 15.42
N SER A 310 -14.28 -14.65 16.54
CA SER A 310 -14.77 -15.58 17.58
C SER A 310 -15.83 -14.97 18.50
N PHE A 311 -16.04 -13.65 18.44
CA PHE A 311 -17.11 -12.93 19.12
C PHE A 311 -18.31 -12.72 18.19
#